data_AF-A0ABD6EYS5-F1
#
_entry.id   AF-A0ABD6EYS5-F1
#
_cell.length_a   1.000
_cell.length_b   1.000
_cell.length_c   1.000
_cell.angle_alpha   90.00
_cell.angle_beta   90.00
_cell.angle_gamma   90.00
#
_symmetry.space_group_name_H-M   'P 1'
#
loop_
_entity.id
_entity.type
_entity.pdbx_description
1 polymer ?
#
loop_
_entity_poly.entity_id
_entity_poly.type
_entity_poly.pdbx_seq_one_letter_code
_entity_poly.pdbx_strand_id
1 'polypeptide(L)'
;ATRAPDCLTSEDGCTLLANNECLERWRGHFQKLLNRPHPTFPELPLMQKDTYPAMTEPRALPEITTSISKLKSGKAAGDDEVYPDLIRCLPPSALHKLQKLLQQYWETEKIPDE
;
A
#
# COMPACT_ATOMS: atom_id res chain seq x y z
N ALA A 1 -5.48 22.64 10.97
CA ALA A 1 -5.94 22.18 12.30
C ALA A 1 -4.89 21.21 12.82
N THR A 2 -4.10 21.63 13.81
CA THR A 2 -3.02 20.82 14.39
C THR A 2 -3.67 19.76 15.28
N ARG A 3 -3.56 18.48 14.90
CA ARG A 3 -4.07 17.37 15.71
C ARG A 3 -3.35 17.42 17.06
N ALA A 4 -4.12 17.55 18.15
CA ALA A 4 -3.57 17.45 19.50
C ALA A 4 -2.78 16.13 19.60
N PRO A 5 -1.67 16.07 20.37
CA PRO A 5 -0.99 14.81 20.63
C PRO A 5 -2.05 13.83 21.14
N ASP A 6 -2.12 12.65 20.51
CA ASP A 6 -3.15 11.66 20.81
C ASP A 6 -3.03 11.29 22.30
N CYS A 7 -3.90 11.89 23.11
CA CYS A 7 -3.99 11.69 24.55
C CYS A 7 -4.29 10.21 24.81
N LEU A 8 -3.31 9.45 25.29
CA LEU A 8 -3.46 8.02 25.54
C LEU A 8 -4.40 7.82 26.73
N THR A 9 -5.41 6.98 26.60
CA THR A 9 -6.33 6.69 27.70
C THR A 9 -5.87 5.46 28.50
N SER A 10 -5.98 5.58 29.83
CA SER A 10 -5.85 4.45 30.75
C SER A 10 -6.90 3.38 30.45
N GLU A 11 -6.71 2.17 30.99
CA GLU A 11 -7.72 1.11 30.89
C GLU A 11 -9.07 1.54 31.52
N ASP A 12 -9.03 2.42 32.52
CA ASP A 12 -10.21 2.99 33.19
C ASP A 12 -10.81 4.22 32.47
N GLY A 13 -10.31 4.55 31.27
CA GLY A 13 -10.84 5.66 30.45
C GLY A 13 -10.33 7.05 30.81
N CYS A 14 -9.46 7.21 31.81
CA CYS A 14 -8.82 8.48 32.15
C CYS A 14 -7.72 8.85 31.15
N THR A 15 -7.64 10.12 30.75
CA THR A 15 -6.57 10.63 29.89
C THR A 15 -5.23 10.67 30.63
N LEU A 16 -4.21 9.98 30.09
CA LEU A 16 -2.83 10.01 30.57
C LEU A 16 -2.10 11.18 29.91
N LEU A 17 -1.52 12.06 30.73
CA LEU A 17 -0.76 13.22 30.27
C LEU A 17 0.74 13.11 30.54
N ALA A 18 1.18 12.28 31.48
CA ALA A 18 2.58 12.10 31.79
C ALA A 18 3.23 11.05 30.88
N ASN A 19 4.41 11.35 30.33
CA ASN A 19 5.14 10.46 29.44
C ASN A 19 5.39 9.06 30.05
N ASN A 20 5.67 8.98 31.35
CA ASN A 20 5.91 7.70 32.02
C ASN A 20 4.66 6.83 32.10
N GLU A 21 3.49 7.42 32.37
CA GLU A 21 2.21 6.71 32.40
C GLU A 21 1.86 6.19 31.00
N CYS A 22 2.13 6.99 29.97
CA CYS A 22 1.98 6.57 28.59
C CYS A 22 2.88 5.38 28.25
N LEU A 23 4.16 5.41 28.66
CA LEU A 23 5.09 4.32 28.42
C LEU A 23 4.66 3.02 29.11
N GLU A 24 4.20 3.08 30.36
CA GLU A 24 3.72 1.89 31.06
C GLU A 24 2.41 1.36 30.47
N ARG A 25 1.51 2.25 30.02
CA ARG A 25 0.30 1.85 29.30
C ARG A 25 0.61 1.17 27.96
N TRP A 26 1.59 1.68 27.21
CA TRP A 26 2.09 1.06 25.99
C TRP A 26 2.75 -0.29 26.26
N ARG A 27 3.59 -0.37 27.30
CA ARG A 27 4.23 -1.63 27.74
C ARG A 27 3.16 -2.70 28.02
N GLY A 28 2.16 -2.39 28.84
CA GLY A 28 1.09 -3.33 29.17
C GLY A 28 0.26 -3.73 27.95
N HIS A 29 -0.04 -2.77 27.06
CA HIS A 29 -0.79 -3.05 25.82
C HIS A 29 -0.04 -4.04 24.91
N PHE A 30 1.22 -3.75 24.60
CA PHE A 30 2.03 -4.60 23.74
C PHE A 30 2.33 -5.94 24.39
N GLN A 31 2.52 -5.99 25.71
CA GLN A 31 2.73 -7.24 26.40
C GLN A 31 1.54 -8.20 26.25
N LYS A 32 0.31 -7.69 26.40
CA LYS A 32 -0.93 -8.46 26.18
C LYS A 32 -1.11 -8.87 24.72
N LEU A 33 -0.81 -7.95 23.79
CA LEU A 33 -1.06 -8.17 22.36
C LEU A 33 -0.06 -9.16 21.74
N LEU A 34 1.23 -9.02 22.06
CA LEU A 34 2.32 -9.72 21.40
C LEU A 34 2.73 -11.02 22.09
N ASN A 35 2.55 -11.13 23.41
CA ASN A 35 2.93 -12.34 24.17
C ASN A 35 1.74 -13.29 24.42
N ARG A 36 0.76 -13.30 23.52
CA ARG A 36 -0.32 -14.28 23.55
C ARG A 36 0.20 -15.67 23.16
N PRO A 37 -0.35 -16.77 23.71
CA PRO A 37 0.02 -18.13 23.29
C PRO A 37 -0.15 -18.27 21.77
N HIS A 38 0.64 -19.17 21.18
CA HIS A 38 0.54 -19.43 19.74
C HIS A 38 -0.93 -19.74 19.42
N PRO A 39 -1.55 -18.98 18.52
CA PRO A 39 -2.96 -19.16 18.26
C PRO A 39 -3.17 -20.56 17.69
N THR A 40 -4.02 -21.36 18.34
CA THR A 40 -4.49 -22.65 17.84
C THR A 40 -5.52 -22.38 16.73
N PHE A 41 -5.08 -21.80 15.62
CA PHE A 41 -5.95 -21.68 14.46
C PHE A 41 -6.13 -23.10 13.88
N PRO A 42 -7.36 -23.59 13.67
CA PRO A 42 -7.54 -24.55 12.59
C PRO A 42 -7.02 -23.85 11.33
N GLU A 43 -6.16 -24.54 10.59
CA GLU A 43 -5.54 -24.10 9.34
C GLU A 43 -6.47 -23.13 8.60
N LEU A 44 -6.15 -21.83 8.69
CA LEU A 44 -6.98 -20.82 8.02
C LEU A 44 -6.96 -21.22 6.54
N PRO A 45 -8.12 -21.39 5.89
CA PRO A 45 -8.14 -21.80 4.49
C PRO A 45 -7.26 -20.81 3.75
N LEU A 46 -6.23 -21.34 3.08
CA LEU A 46 -5.31 -20.58 2.26
C LEU A 46 -6.18 -19.63 1.43
N MET A 47 -6.10 -18.33 1.73
CA MET A 47 -6.92 -17.33 1.06
C MET A 47 -6.68 -17.57 -0.43
N GLN A 48 -7.70 -18.06 -1.15
CA GLN A 48 -7.54 -18.39 -2.55
C GLN A 48 -6.99 -17.14 -3.19
N LYS A 49 -5.76 -17.26 -3.73
CA LYS A 49 -5.15 -16.16 -4.46
C LYS A 49 -6.17 -15.80 -5.52
N ASP A 50 -6.78 -14.63 -5.39
CA ASP A 50 -7.80 -14.16 -6.32
C ASP A 50 -7.25 -14.45 -7.72
N THR A 51 -7.86 -15.43 -8.38
CA THR A 51 -7.45 -15.81 -9.72
C THR A 51 -8.02 -14.70 -10.56
N TYR A 52 -7.26 -13.62 -10.70
CA TYR A 52 -7.58 -12.57 -11.64
C TYR A 52 -7.81 -13.26 -12.98
N PRO A 53 -8.95 -13.00 -13.66
CA PRO A 53 -9.13 -13.52 -15.00
C PRO A 53 -7.87 -13.12 -15.77
N ALA A 54 -7.21 -14.11 -16.39
CA ALA A 54 -6.02 -13.86 -17.18
C ALA A 54 -6.35 -12.68 -18.09
N MET A 55 -5.63 -11.56 -17.92
CA MET A 55 -5.81 -10.41 -18.80
C MET A 55 -5.59 -10.95 -20.21
N THR A 56 -6.63 -10.97 -21.04
CA THR A 56 -6.55 -11.61 -22.35
C THR A 56 -5.99 -10.67 -23.41
N GLU A 57 -5.85 -9.37 -23.09
CA GLU A 57 -5.50 -8.35 -24.07
C GLU A 57 -4.45 -7.33 -23.56
N PRO A 58 -3.60 -6.79 -24.46
CA PRO A 58 -2.68 -5.71 -24.13
C PRO A 58 -3.43 -4.44 -23.72
N ARG A 59 -2.98 -3.77 -22.65
CA ARG A 59 -3.67 -2.57 -22.13
C ARG A 59 -3.74 -1.46 -23.17
N ALA A 60 -4.97 -1.04 -23.48
CA ALA A 60 -5.23 0.13 -24.32
C ALA A 60 -4.88 1.44 -23.58
N LEU A 61 -4.49 2.49 -24.30
CA LEU A 61 -4.29 3.84 -23.73
C LEU A 61 -5.38 4.32 -22.76
N PRO A 62 -6.68 4.18 -23.03
CA PRO A 62 -7.72 4.62 -22.10
C PRO A 62 -7.66 3.88 -20.75
N GLU A 63 -7.28 2.60 -20.74
CA GLU A 63 -7.15 1.83 -19.51
C GLU A 63 -5.95 2.29 -18.68
N ILE A 64 -4.82 2.55 -19.33
CA ILE A 64 -3.61 3.09 -18.67
C ILE A 64 -3.94 4.45 -18.06
N THR A 65 -4.60 5.32 -18.82
CA THR A 65 -4.98 6.67 -18.36
C THR A 65 -5.95 6.62 -17.18
N THR A 66 -6.93 5.71 -17.23
CA THR A 66 -7.87 5.46 -16.14
C THR A 66 -7.19 4.89 -14.89
N SER A 67 -6.16 4.08 -15.07
CA SER A 67 -5.39 3.52 -13.95
C SER A 67 -4.53 4.59 -13.28
N ILE A 68 -3.88 5.44 -14.07
CA ILE A 68 -3.08 6.57 -13.57
C ILE A 68 -3.97 7.57 -12.81
N SER A 69 -5.19 7.85 -13.30
CA SER A 69 -6.11 8.78 -12.62
C SER A 69 -6.57 8.27 -11.25
N LYS A 70 -6.63 6.94 -11.07
CA LYS A 70 -6.97 6.27 -9.79
C LYS A 70 -5.82 6.25 -8.78
N LEU A 71 -4.59 6.61 -9.16
CA LEU A 71 -3.46 6.68 -8.23
C LEU A 71 -3.72 7.70 -7.13
N LYS A 72 -3.50 7.33 -5.87
CA LYS A 72 -3.67 8.24 -4.72
C LYS A 72 -2.50 9.22 -4.67
N SER A 73 -2.82 10.50 -4.48
CA SER A 73 -1.83 11.55 -4.27
C SER A 73 -1.23 11.52 -2.86
N GLY A 74 -0.02 12.06 -2.68
CA GLY A 74 0.65 12.14 -1.37
C GLY A 74 1.08 10.78 -0.82
N LYS A 75 1.25 9.79 -1.71
CA LYS A 75 1.87 8.51 -1.36
C LYS A 75 3.38 8.60 -1.57
N ALA A 76 4.12 7.90 -0.73
CA ALA A 76 5.56 7.75 -0.89
C ALA A 76 5.87 7.01 -2.19
N ALA A 77 7.03 7.31 -2.77
CA ALA A 77 7.60 6.52 -3.85
C ALA A 77 7.94 5.10 -3.37
N GLY A 78 8.07 4.17 -4.31
CA GLY A 78 8.65 2.86 -4.05
C GLY A 78 10.18 2.92 -4.02
N ASP A 79 10.81 1.75 -4.08
CA ASP A 79 12.27 1.60 -4.18
C ASP A 79 12.84 2.20 -5.48
N ASP A 80 11.96 2.45 -6.46
CA ASP A 80 12.26 3.11 -7.73
C ASP A 80 12.33 4.65 -7.63
N GLU A 81 12.02 5.21 -6.46
CA GLU A 81 11.92 6.65 -6.20
C GLU A 81 10.89 7.38 -7.10
N VAL A 82 9.98 6.63 -7.73
CA VAL A 82 8.93 7.20 -8.59
C VAL A 82 7.68 7.51 -7.79
N TYR A 83 7.38 8.81 -7.65
CA TYR A 83 6.17 9.26 -6.97
C TYR A 83 4.93 9.12 -7.86
N PRO A 84 3.77 8.69 -7.31
CA PRO A 84 2.53 8.60 -8.08
C PRO A 84 2.06 9.95 -8.64
N ASP A 85 2.39 11.05 -7.97
CA ASP A 85 2.09 12.40 -8.47
C ASP A 85 2.88 12.75 -9.75
N LEU A 86 4.10 12.21 -9.91
CA LEU A 86 4.88 12.38 -11.14
C LEU A 86 4.24 11.62 -12.31
N ILE A 87 3.76 10.40 -12.05
CA ILE A 87 3.08 9.57 -13.05
C ILE A 87 1.81 10.26 -13.55
N ARG A 88 1.06 10.91 -12.66
CA ARG A 88 -0.16 11.66 -13.00
C ARG A 88 0.11 12.90 -13.87
N CYS A 89 1.32 13.46 -13.80
CA CYS A 89 1.73 14.62 -14.58
C CYS A 89 2.43 14.26 -15.91
N LEU A 90 2.48 12.97 -16.28
CA LEU A 90 3.15 12.56 -17.50
C LEU A 90 2.50 13.18 -18.76
N PRO A 91 3.30 13.71 -19.70
CA PRO A 91 2.76 14.22 -20.95
C PRO A 91 2.23 13.06 -21.83
N PRO A 92 1.32 13.34 -22.78
CA PRO A 92 0.77 12.32 -23.67
C PRO A 92 1.83 11.50 -24.42
N SER A 93 2.97 12.12 -24.77
CA SER A 93 4.09 11.44 -25.41
C SER A 93 4.74 10.37 -24.53
N ALA A 94 4.80 10.60 -23.21
CA ALA A 94 5.33 9.62 -22.27
C ALA A 94 4.32 8.49 -22.00
N LEU A 95 3.02 8.80 -21.94
CA LEU A 95 1.96 7.79 -21.84
C LEU A 95 1.98 6.81 -23.03
N HIS A 96 2.21 7.33 -24.24
CA HIS A 96 2.33 6.48 -25.44
C HIS A 96 3.58 5.58 -25.39
N LYS A 97 4.71 6.09 -24.88
CA LYS A 97 5.91 5.25 -24.66
C LYS A 97 5.65 4.15 -23.64
N LEU A 98 4.99 4.48 -22.53
CA LEU A 98 4.62 3.52 -21.49
C LEU A 98 3.70 2.42 -22.05
N GLN A 99 2.70 2.79 -22.84
CA GLN A 99 1.82 1.82 -23.51
C GLN A 99 2.62 0.87 -24.42
N LYS A 100 3.47 1.43 -25.29
CA LYS A 100 4.29 0.61 -26.20
C LYS A 100 5.17 -0.36 -25.43
N LEU A 101 5.80 0.11 -24.35
CA LEU A 101 6.63 -0.71 -23.48
C LEU A 101 5.80 -1.86 -22.90
N LEU A 102 4.67 -1.57 -22.25
CA LEU A 102 3.78 -2.58 -21.67
C LEU A 102 3.31 -3.60 -22.70
N GLN A 103 3.01 -3.17 -23.93
CA GLN A 103 2.64 -4.05 -25.03
C GLN A 103 3.80 -4.97 -25.45
N GLN A 104 5.03 -4.44 -25.54
CA GLN A 104 6.20 -5.26 -25.86
C GLN A 104 6.46 -6.33 -24.78
N TYR A 105 6.39 -5.97 -23.50
CA TYR A 105 6.47 -6.93 -22.39
C TYR A 105 5.39 -8.00 -22.50
N TRP A 106 4.16 -7.59 -22.82
CA TRP A 106 3.01 -8.47 -22.93
C TRP A 106 3.17 -9.49 -24.07
N GLU A 107 3.64 -9.06 -25.23
CA GLU A 107 3.79 -9.92 -26.43
C GLU A 107 5.01 -10.83 -26.35
N THR A 108 6.10 -10.35 -25.74
CA THR A 108 7.38 -11.09 -25.73
C THR A 108 7.62 -11.89 -24.46
N GLU A 109 6.87 -11.59 -23.39
CA GLU A 109 7.10 -12.07 -22.02
C GLU A 109 8.55 -11.89 -21.54
N LYS A 110 9.27 -10.93 -22.14
CA LYS A 110 10.67 -10.64 -21.85
C LYS A 110 10.82 -9.20 -21.40
N ILE A 111 11.81 -9.00 -20.53
CA ILE A 111 12.28 -7.67 -20.19
C ILE A 111 13.06 -7.15 -21.41
N PRO A 112 12.70 -6.00 -22.01
CA PRO A 112 13.51 -5.35 -23.03
C PRO A 112 14.89 -5.11 -22.45
N ASP A 113 15.92 -5.48 -23.21
CA ASP A 113 17.28 -5.10 -22.91
C ASP A 113 17.40 -3.56 -22.86
N GLU A 114 18.27 -3.05 -22.00
CA GLU A 114 18.54 -1.60 -21.86
C GLU A 114 18.95 -0.92 -23.18
#